data_AF-A0A1S2RBY1-F1
#
_entry.id   AF-A0A1S2RBY1-F1
#
_cell.length_a   1.000
_cell.length_b   1.000
_cell.length_c   1.000
_cell.angle_alpha   90.00
_cell.angle_beta   90.00
_cell.angle_gamma   90.00
#
_symmetry.space_group_name_H-M   'P 1'
#
loop_
_entity.id
_entity.type
_entity.pdbx_description
1 polymer ?
#
loop_
_entity_poly.entity_id
_entity_poly.type
_entity_poly.pdbx_seq_one_letter_code
_entity_poly.pdbx_strand_id
1 'polypeptide(L)'
;MRFLYKRPKMEQVNEELDTLMDVMSSDIFILLDLFWLSLIFSLLLTPVLQTVPHFIVFFLSSYVLFTSVYLFIFKRMFKNC
;
A
#
# COMPACT_ATOMS: atom_id res chain seq x y z
N MET A 1 -10.23 -18.31 -38.39
CA MET A 1 -10.70 -16.91 -38.39
C MET A 1 -9.54 -16.02 -38.03
N ARG A 2 -9.12 -15.22 -39.01
CA ARG A 2 -7.92 -14.38 -39.03
C ARG A 2 -8.42 -12.93 -38.83
N PHE A 3 -7.57 -12.04 -38.29
CA PHE A 3 -7.53 -10.61 -38.64
C PHE A 3 -8.20 -9.48 -37.81
N LEU A 4 -8.49 -9.58 -36.51
CA LEU A 4 -8.92 -8.38 -35.74
C LEU A 4 -8.39 -8.25 -34.30
N TYR A 5 -7.25 -8.84 -33.95
CA TYR A 5 -6.52 -8.34 -32.78
C TYR A 5 -5.78 -7.06 -33.21
N LYS A 6 -6.52 -5.95 -33.30
CA LYS A 6 -5.99 -4.60 -33.32
C LYS A 6 -5.00 -4.54 -32.14
N ARG A 7 -3.70 -4.61 -32.42
CA ARG A 7 -2.69 -4.33 -31.39
C ARG A 7 -3.04 -2.93 -30.87
N PRO A 8 -3.46 -2.76 -29.60
CA PRO A 8 -3.57 -1.43 -29.06
C PRO A 8 -2.20 -0.78 -29.24
N LYS A 9 -2.18 0.46 -29.74
CA LYS A 9 -0.93 1.18 -29.96
C LYS A 9 -0.18 1.16 -28.62
N MET A 10 1.05 0.63 -28.61
CA MET A 10 1.85 0.52 -27.38
C MET A 10 1.93 1.86 -26.63
N GLU A 11 1.84 2.98 -27.35
CA GLU A 11 1.72 4.33 -26.78
C GLU A 11 0.52 4.53 -25.85
N GLN A 12 -0.68 4.06 -26.23
CA GLN A 12 -1.88 4.23 -25.39
C GLN A 12 -1.80 3.35 -24.13
N VAL A 13 -1.23 2.15 -24.26
CA VAL A 13 -1.00 1.25 -23.12
C VAL A 13 0.05 1.84 -22.17
N ASN A 14 1.09 2.47 -22.71
CA ASN A 14 2.13 3.13 -21.90
C ASN A 14 1.59 4.36 -21.18
N GLU A 15 0.74 5.18 -21.83
CA GLU A 15 0.10 6.34 -21.19
C GLU A 15 -0.80 5.92 -20.01
N GLU A 16 -1.62 4.88 -20.20
CA GLU A 16 -2.43 4.32 -19.13
C GLU A 16 -1.55 3.75 -18.01
N LEU A 17 -0.45 3.08 -18.36
CA LEU A 17 0.47 2.50 -17.40
C LEU A 17 1.23 3.57 -16.58
N ASP A 18 1.66 4.66 -17.21
CA ASP A 18 2.29 5.80 -16.51
C ASP A 18 1.30 6.47 -15.56
N THR A 19 0.06 6.65 -16.00
CA THR A 19 -1.00 7.20 -15.15
C THR A 19 -1.27 6.29 -13.94
N LEU A 20 -1.28 4.97 -14.15
CA LEU A 20 -1.42 4.00 -13.06
C LEU A 20 -0.20 4.01 -12.14
N MET A 21 1.01 4.13 -12.68
CA MET A 21 2.26 4.16 -11.92
C MET A 21 2.31 5.41 -11.01
N ASP A 22 1.85 6.55 -11.51
CA ASP A 22 1.73 7.79 -10.74
C ASP A 22 0.71 7.63 -9.59
N VAL A 23 -0.45 7.04 -9.87
CA VAL A 23 -1.47 6.73 -8.84
C VAL A 23 -0.96 5.72 -7.81
N MET A 24 -0.19 4.73 -8.23
CA MET A 24 0.39 3.70 -7.36
C MET A 24 1.48 4.29 -6.45
N SER A 25 2.13 5.38 -6.86
CA SER A 25 3.09 6.13 -6.06
C SER A 25 2.45 7.12 -5.07
N SER A 26 1.13 7.31 -5.15
CA SER A 26 0.44 8.26 -4.29
C SER A 26 0.49 7.85 -2.81
N ASP A 27 0.60 8.85 -1.93
CA ASP A 27 0.59 8.66 -0.47
C ASP A 27 -0.62 7.85 0.02
N ILE A 28 -1.75 7.93 -0.70
CA ILE A 28 -3.00 7.22 -0.38
C ILE A 28 -2.81 5.71 -0.55
N PHE A 29 -2.19 5.27 -1.64
CA PHE A 29 -1.92 3.85 -1.88
C PHE A 29 -0.96 3.28 -0.86
N ILE A 30 0.05 4.05 -0.46
CA ILE A 30 1.02 3.64 0.56
C ILE A 30 0.35 3.48 1.93
N LEU A 31 -0.51 4.42 2.33
CA LEU A 31 -1.28 4.32 3.58
C LEU A 31 -2.26 3.14 3.59
N LEU A 32 -2.87 2.86 2.43
CA LEU A 32 -3.77 1.71 2.25
C LEU A 32 -3.00 0.40 2.37
N ASP A 33 -1.82 0.29 1.76
CA ASP A 33 -0.97 -0.90 1.87
C ASP A 33 -0.51 -1.13 3.33
N LEU A 34 -0.11 -0.06 4.04
CA LEU A 34 0.20 -0.11 5.47
C LEU A 34 -0.99 -0.61 6.31
N PHE A 35 -2.21 -0.20 5.98
CA PHE A 35 -3.42 -0.68 6.64
C PHE A 35 -3.56 -2.20 6.47
N TRP A 36 -3.48 -2.70 5.23
CA TRP A 36 -3.57 -4.13 4.95
C TRP A 36 -2.45 -4.94 5.61
N LEU A 37 -1.22 -4.44 5.58
CA LEU A 37 -0.08 -5.08 6.25
C LEU A 37 -0.28 -5.15 7.76
N SER A 38 -0.70 -4.06 8.41
CA SER A 38 -0.99 -4.07 9.85
C SER A 38 -2.14 -5.03 10.22
N LEU A 39 -3.12 -5.19 9.33
CA LEU A 39 -4.25 -6.08 9.51
C LEU A 39 -3.81 -7.55 9.41
N ILE A 40 -3.07 -7.89 8.36
CA ILE A 40 -2.48 -9.22 8.17
C ILE A 40 -1.57 -9.59 9.33
N PHE A 41 -0.71 -8.65 9.76
CA PHE A 41 0.19 -8.86 10.90
C PHE A 41 -0.58 -9.14 12.19
N SER A 42 -1.64 -8.38 12.45
CA SER A 42 -2.51 -8.61 13.60
C SER A 42 -3.24 -9.95 13.51
N LEU A 43 -3.70 -10.34 12.32
CA LEU A 43 -4.34 -11.64 12.09
C LEU A 43 -3.37 -12.82 12.32
N LEU A 44 -2.13 -12.72 11.85
CA LEU A 44 -1.08 -13.72 12.11
C LEU A 44 -0.76 -13.86 13.60
N LEU A 45 -0.94 -12.78 14.38
CA LEU A 45 -0.71 -12.78 15.82
C LEU A 45 -1.96 -13.14 16.65
N THR A 46 -3.12 -13.34 16.02
CA THR A 46 -4.36 -13.83 16.67
C THR A 46 -4.15 -15.03 17.60
N PRO A 47 -3.38 -16.10 17.28
CA PRO A 47 -3.17 -17.20 18.22
C PRO A 47 -2.47 -16.79 19.53
N VAL A 48 -1.75 -15.67 19.52
CA VAL A 48 -1.08 -15.10 20.71
C VAL A 48 -2.00 -14.13 21.45
N LEU A 49 -2.90 -13.44 20.75
CA LEU A 49 -3.84 -12.48 21.35
C LEU A 49 -5.15 -13.17 21.74
N GLN A 50 -5.27 -13.50 23.03
CA GLN A 50 -6.41 -14.23 23.58
C GLN A 50 -7.75 -13.46 23.55
N THR A 51 -7.72 -12.13 23.44
CA THR A 51 -8.93 -11.29 23.51
C THR A 51 -9.00 -10.27 22.38
N VAL A 52 -10.22 -10.05 21.88
CA VAL A 52 -10.56 -9.04 20.86
C VAL A 52 -10.06 -7.63 21.21
N PRO A 53 -10.17 -7.11 22.45
CA PRO A 53 -9.63 -5.78 22.76
C PRO A 53 -8.11 -5.70 22.60
N HIS A 54 -7.36 -6.75 22.94
CA HIS A 54 -5.92 -6.75 22.69
C HIS A 54 -5.60 -6.71 21.20
N PHE A 55 -6.40 -7.39 20.36
CA PHE A 55 -6.24 -7.33 18.91
C PHE A 55 -6.40 -5.92 18.38
N ILE A 56 -7.43 -5.20 18.82
CA ILE A 56 -7.68 -3.81 18.38
C ILE A 56 -6.54 -2.88 18.82
N VAL A 57 -6.11 -2.97 20.07
CA VAL A 57 -5.00 -2.14 20.59
C VAL A 57 -3.70 -2.44 19.83
N PHE A 58 -3.41 -3.71 19.59
CA PHE A 58 -2.23 -4.13 18.86
C PHE A 58 -2.25 -3.64 17.40
N PHE A 59 -3.39 -3.81 16.73
CA PHE A 59 -3.61 -3.31 15.38
C PHE A 59 -3.39 -1.80 15.28
N LEU A 60 -4.03 -1.01 16.15
CA LEU A 60 -3.84 0.45 16.17
C LEU A 60 -2.39 0.85 16.46
N SER A 61 -1.74 0.18 17.43
CA SER A 61 -0.36 0.49 17.79
C SER A 61 0.61 0.22 16.64
N SER A 62 0.46 -0.91 15.94
CA SER A 62 1.31 -1.28 14.81
C SER A 62 1.06 -0.38 13.60
N TYR A 63 -0.20 -0.03 13.32
CA TYR A 63 -0.54 0.92 12.26
C TYR A 63 0.10 2.29 12.52
N VAL A 64 -0.05 2.85 13.73
CA VAL A 64 0.56 4.15 14.10
C VAL A 64 2.08 4.09 14.01
N LEU A 65 2.71 3.00 14.46
CA LEU A 65 4.16 2.82 14.35
C LEU A 65 4.60 2.81 12.88
N PHE A 66 3.99 1.99 12.02
CA PHE A 66 4.35 1.94 10.60
C PHE A 66 4.10 3.27 9.89
N THR A 67 2.99 3.95 10.15
CA THR A 67 2.73 5.28 9.59
C THR A 67 3.73 6.31 10.08
N SER A 68 4.12 6.27 11.36
CA SER A 68 5.13 7.18 11.91
C SER A 68 6.51 6.97 11.27
N VAL A 69 6.89 5.71 11.02
CA VAL A 69 8.12 5.34 10.32
C VAL A 69 8.08 5.85 8.88
N TYR A 70 6.96 5.67 8.18
CA TYR A 70 6.77 6.20 6.83
C TYR A 70 6.93 7.72 6.78
N LEU A 71 6.20 8.45 7.64
CA LEU A 71 6.26 9.91 7.68
C LEU A 71 7.64 10.43 8.10
N PHE A 72 8.31 9.77 9.04
CA PHE A 72 9.60 10.25 9.54
C PHE A 72 10.77 9.89 8.63
N ILE A 73 10.76 8.72 8.01
CA ILE A 73 11.87 8.28 7.13
C ILE A 73 11.61 8.75 5.71
N PHE A 74 10.52 8.34 5.08
CA PHE A 74 10.30 8.63 3.66
C PHE A 74 10.01 10.11 3.42
N LYS A 75 9.10 10.72 4.20
CA LYS A 75 8.77 12.14 3.98
C LYS A 75 9.93 13.07 4.31
N ARG A 76 10.75 12.73 5.31
CA ARG A 76 11.93 13.53 5.68
C ARG A 76 13.09 13.33 4.72
N MET A 77 13.32 12.11 4.23
CA MET A 77 14.35 11.85 3.22
C MET A 77 13.99 12.49 1.88
N PHE A 78 12.72 12.41 1.45
CA PHE A 78 12.29 13.01 0.18
C PHE A 78 12.29 14.54 0.22
N LYS A 79 12.08 15.16 1.40
CA LYS A 79 12.16 16.63 1.56
C LYS A 79 13.60 17.18 1.55
N ASN A 80 14.61 16.31 1.72
CA ASN A 80 16.02 16.71 1.77
C ASN A 80 16.78 16.45 0.46
N CYS A 81 16.13 15.92 -0.58
CA CYS A 81 16.63 15.90 -1.97
C CYS A 81 16.04 17.09 -2.74
#